data_AF-A0A919VYZ5-F1
#
_entry.id   AF-A0A919VYZ5-F1
#
_cell.length_a   1.000
_cell.length_b   1.000
_cell.length_c   1.000
_cell.angle_alpha   90.00
_cell.angle_beta   90.00
_cell.angle_gamma   90.00
#
_symmetry.space_group_name_H-M   'P 1'
#
loop_
_entity.id
_entity.type
_entity.pdbx_description
1 polymer ?
#
loop_
_entity_poly.entity_id
_entity_poly.type
_entity_poly.pdbx_seq_one_letter_code
_entity_poly.pdbx_strand_id
1 'polypeptide(L)'
;MDLNDTARVRQPRDPVEYRLATITDITYSTPNTTHIRQLELRFPTGEHRTYTPAEIVACTRTDDHAALVAAFTDTCRSLRDACRIAHDYDELLSAEIIHLLMDVYGIVATRLDVTLDPDNLDAPATIEQATP
;
A
#
# COMPACT_ATOMS: atom_id res chain seq x y z
N MET A 1 -5.88 11.43 15.89
CA MET A 1 -5.99 9.96 15.85
C MET A 1 -6.84 9.63 17.03
N ASP A 2 -8.08 9.32 16.74
CA ASP A 2 -9.19 9.42 17.66
C ASP A 2 -10.02 8.15 17.60
N LEU A 3 -10.96 8.03 18.53
CA LEU A 3 -11.88 6.90 18.57
C LEU A 3 -12.66 6.83 17.25
N ASN A 4 -12.78 5.63 16.68
CA ASN A 4 -13.38 5.33 15.38
C ASN A 4 -12.56 5.74 14.13
N ASP A 5 -11.38 6.33 14.29
CA ASP A 5 -10.46 6.48 13.16
C ASP A 5 -10.04 5.10 12.63
N THR A 6 -9.70 5.06 11.35
CA THR A 6 -9.10 3.86 10.75
C THR A 6 -7.58 3.96 10.82
N ALA A 7 -6.93 2.83 11.10
CA ALA A 7 -5.49 2.75 11.27
C ALA A 7 -4.91 1.50 10.60
N ARG A 8 -3.64 1.60 10.23
CA ARG A 8 -2.81 0.50 9.71
C ARG A 8 -1.67 0.22 10.68
N VAL A 9 -1.37 -1.05 10.88
CA VAL A 9 -0.13 -1.50 11.55
C VAL A 9 1.05 -1.28 10.62
N ARG A 10 2.10 -0.59 11.10
CA ARG A 10 3.27 -0.25 10.28
C ARG A 10 4.09 -1.47 9.88
N GLN A 11 4.19 -2.46 10.77
CA GLN A 11 4.96 -3.69 10.57
C GLN A 11 4.10 -4.91 10.89
N PRO A 12 3.17 -5.28 9.99
CA PRO A 12 2.28 -6.41 10.21
C PRO A 12 3.07 -7.72 10.29
N ARG A 13 2.72 -8.56 11.26
CA ARG A 13 3.32 -9.89 11.50
C ARG A 13 2.35 -11.04 11.24
N ASP A 14 1.08 -10.71 11.03
CA ASP A 14 -0.03 -11.64 10.82
C ASP A 14 -0.88 -11.18 9.62
N PRO A 15 -1.42 -12.10 8.80
CA PRO A 15 -2.37 -11.78 7.73
C PRO A 15 -3.49 -10.80 8.09
N VAL A 16 -4.01 -10.84 9.33
CA VAL A 16 -5.06 -9.93 9.78
C VAL A 16 -4.57 -8.48 9.89
N GLU A 17 -3.31 -8.27 10.24
CA GLU A 17 -2.70 -6.96 10.50
C GLU A 17 -2.45 -6.16 9.21
N TYR A 18 -2.45 -6.83 8.06
CA TYR A 18 -2.42 -6.18 6.75
C TYR A 18 -3.71 -5.42 6.43
N ARG A 19 -4.80 -5.70 7.15
CA ARG A 19 -6.10 -5.06 6.92
C ARG A 19 -6.21 -3.78 7.74
N LEU A 20 -6.89 -2.76 7.19
CA LEU A 20 -7.28 -1.58 7.96
C LEU A 20 -8.18 -1.98 9.12
N ALA A 21 -7.91 -1.42 10.30
CA ALA A 21 -8.69 -1.65 11.51
C ALA A 21 -9.23 -0.34 12.08
N THR A 22 -10.30 -0.43 12.85
CA THR A 22 -10.91 0.74 13.51
C THR A 22 -10.40 0.85 14.93
N ILE A 23 -10.02 2.05 15.35
CA ILE A 23 -9.68 2.32 16.75
C ILE A 23 -10.94 2.24 17.61
N THR A 24 -10.99 1.29 18.54
CA THR A 24 -12.15 1.05 19.41
C THR A 24 -11.93 1.46 20.85
N ASP A 25 -10.68 1.65 21.27
CA ASP A 25 -10.37 2.18 22.60
C ASP A 25 -9.02 2.90 22.63
N ILE A 26 -8.87 3.85 23.55
CA ILE A 26 -7.66 4.66 23.75
C ILE A 26 -7.35 4.71 25.24
N THR A 27 -6.23 4.08 25.63
CA THR A 27 -5.72 4.11 26.99
C THR A 27 -4.67 5.21 27.15
N TYR A 28 -4.93 6.16 28.05
CA TYR A 28 -4.01 7.24 28.40
C TYR A 28 -3.07 6.84 29.54
N SER A 29 -1.90 7.47 29.59
CA SER A 29 -0.85 7.13 30.55
C SER A 29 -1.24 7.48 32.01
N THR A 30 -1.94 8.59 32.22
CA THR A 30 -2.64 8.90 33.49
C THR A 30 -3.94 9.68 33.19
N PRO A 31 -4.88 9.81 34.16
CA PRO A 31 -6.22 10.36 33.92
C PRO A 31 -6.28 11.81 33.39
N ASN A 32 -5.20 12.59 33.57
CA ASN A 32 -5.16 14.01 33.22
C ASN A 32 -4.12 14.32 32.11
N THR A 33 -3.75 13.32 31.29
CA THR A 33 -2.81 13.52 30.17
C THR A 33 -3.47 13.24 28.84
N THR A 34 -2.99 13.90 27.80
CA THR A 34 -3.28 13.56 26.41
C THR A 34 -2.30 12.52 25.85
N HIS A 35 -1.36 12.00 26.67
CA HIS A 35 -0.36 11.04 26.22
C HIS A 35 -0.97 9.64 26.15
N ILE A 36 -1.30 9.23 24.92
CA ILE A 36 -1.82 7.90 24.60
C ILE A 36 -0.72 6.86 24.85
N ARG A 37 -1.02 5.87 25.69
CA ARG A 37 -0.15 4.73 25.97
C ARG A 37 -0.40 3.61 24.96
N GLN A 38 -1.67 3.30 24.74
CA GLN A 38 -2.11 2.17 23.92
C GLN A 38 -3.43 2.51 23.22
N LEU A 39 -3.60 1.94 22.03
CA LEU A 39 -4.84 1.97 21.27
C LEU A 39 -5.28 0.54 20.99
N GLU A 40 -6.57 0.28 21.12
CA GLU A 40 -7.16 -0.99 20.71
C GLU A 40 -7.71 -0.84 19.28
N LEU A 41 -7.35 -1.79 18.42
CA LEU A 41 -7.82 -1.88 17.05
C LEU A 41 -8.74 -3.09 16.89
N ARG A 42 -9.91 -2.86 16.30
CA ARG A 42 -10.80 -3.92 15.81
C ARG A 42 -10.62 -4.12 14.32
N PHE A 43 -10.17 -5.30 13.94
CA PHE A 43 -9.99 -5.71 12.55
C PHE A 43 -11.33 -6.14 11.90
N PRO A 44 -11.41 -6.18 10.56
CA PRO A 44 -12.64 -6.56 9.85
C PRO A 44 -13.12 -7.99 10.14
N THR A 45 -12.23 -8.86 10.64
CA THR A 45 -12.56 -10.21 11.11
C THR A 45 -13.30 -10.22 12.44
N GLY A 46 -13.37 -9.06 13.13
CA GLY A 46 -13.90 -8.93 14.49
C GLY A 46 -12.85 -9.17 15.57
N GLU A 47 -11.59 -9.45 15.21
CA GLU A 47 -10.50 -9.59 16.17
C GLU A 47 -10.05 -8.24 16.71
N HIS A 48 -9.70 -8.21 18.00
CA HIS A 48 -9.19 -7.03 18.69
C HIS A 48 -7.73 -7.22 19.07
N ARG A 49 -6.88 -6.23 18.78
CA ARG A 49 -5.46 -6.22 19.22
C ARG A 49 -5.05 -4.82 19.67
N THR A 50 -4.07 -4.77 20.56
CA THR A 50 -3.58 -3.51 21.16
C THR A 50 -2.22 -3.13 20.59
N TYR A 51 -2.05 -1.84 20.28
CA TYR A 51 -0.82 -1.29 19.74
C TYR A 51 -0.44 0.01 20.44
N THR A 52 0.83 0.36 20.40
CA THR A 52 1.31 1.71 20.77
C THR A 52 1.09 2.69 19.60
N PRO A 53 1.04 4.01 19.86
CA PRO A 53 0.95 5.00 18.78
C PRO A 53 2.09 4.92 17.75
N ALA A 54 3.26 4.39 18.14
CA ALA A 54 4.42 4.25 17.26
C ALA A 54 4.27 3.07 16.28
N GLU A 55 3.46 2.06 16.61
CA GLU A 55 3.29 0.85 15.79
C GLU A 55 2.22 1.00 14.72
N ILE A 56 1.43 2.09 14.77
CA ILE A 56 0.32 2.32 13.86
C ILE A 56 0.41 3.68 13.18
N VAL A 57 -0.36 3.84 12.12
CA VAL A 57 -0.53 5.10 11.41
C VAL A 57 -2.01 5.27 11.06
N ALA A 58 -2.53 6.50 11.19
CA ALA A 58 -3.89 6.81 10.81
C ALA A 58 -3.97 6.79 9.28
N CYS A 59 -4.93 6.07 8.74
CA CYS A 59 -5.12 5.96 7.30
C CYS A 59 -6.60 5.92 7.00
N THR A 60 -7.03 6.66 6.00
CA THR A 60 -8.36 6.54 5.44
C THR A 60 -8.35 5.58 4.25
N ARG A 61 -9.53 5.14 3.81
CA ARG A 61 -9.66 4.40 2.55
C ARG A 61 -9.19 5.20 1.33
N THR A 62 -9.28 6.52 1.39
CA THR A 62 -8.78 7.42 0.34
C THR A 62 -7.25 7.39 0.28
N ASP A 63 -6.60 7.37 1.45
CA ASP A 63 -5.13 7.26 1.52
C ASP A 63 -4.64 5.92 0.96
N ASP A 64 -5.38 4.84 1.22
CA ASP A 64 -5.10 3.51 0.65
C ASP A 64 -5.28 3.45 -0.86
N HIS A 65 -6.33 4.09 -1.37
CA HIS A 65 -6.55 4.20 -2.82
C HIS A 65 -5.38 4.93 -3.48
N ALA A 66 -4.99 6.09 -2.94
CA ALA A 66 -3.86 6.87 -3.45
C ALA A 66 -2.53 6.08 -3.37
N ALA A 67 -2.27 5.41 -2.24
CA ALA A 67 -1.08 4.58 -2.06
C ALA A 67 -1.04 3.40 -3.04
N LEU A 68 -2.19 2.76 -3.30
CA LEU A 68 -2.30 1.66 -4.24
C LEU A 68 -2.09 2.14 -5.69
N VAL A 69 -2.63 3.30 -6.05
CA VAL A 69 -2.39 3.94 -7.36
C VAL A 69 -0.90 4.26 -7.53
N ALA A 70 -0.25 4.81 -6.52
CA ALA A 70 1.19 5.13 -6.56
C ALA A 70 2.04 3.85 -6.72
N ALA A 71 1.82 2.83 -5.88
CA ALA A 71 2.55 1.57 -5.95
C ALA A 71 2.35 0.85 -7.30
N PHE A 72 1.12 0.89 -7.83
CA PHE A 72 0.84 0.33 -9.14
C PHE A 72 1.54 1.09 -10.27
N THR A 73 1.57 2.42 -10.19
CA THR A 73 2.30 3.27 -11.15
C THR A 73 3.79 2.92 -11.17
N ASP A 74 4.43 2.76 -10.01
CA ASP A 74 5.85 2.39 -9.91
C ASP A 74 6.13 0.97 -10.43
N THR A 75 5.19 0.05 -10.24
CA THR A 75 5.26 -1.30 -10.83
C THR A 75 5.22 -1.23 -12.36
N CYS A 76 4.30 -0.43 -12.94
CA CYS A 76 4.23 -0.23 -14.39
C CYS A 76 5.52 0.38 -14.95
N ARG A 77 6.14 1.35 -14.25
CA ARG A 77 7.45 1.92 -14.63
C ARG A 77 8.54 0.85 -14.65
N SER A 78 8.62 0.04 -13.59
CA SER A 78 9.62 -1.04 -13.48
C SER A 78 9.48 -2.09 -14.59
N LEU A 79 8.24 -2.49 -14.90
CA LEU A 79 7.96 -3.45 -15.97
C LEU A 79 8.25 -2.88 -17.35
N ARG A 80 7.99 -1.59 -17.58
CA ARG A 80 8.38 -0.91 -18.82
C ARG A 80 9.90 -0.94 -19.02
N ASP A 81 10.66 -0.66 -17.97
CA ASP A 81 12.12 -0.70 -18.04
C ASP A 81 12.61 -2.13 -18.30
N ALA A 82 11.99 -3.14 -17.66
CA ALA A 82 12.26 -4.55 -17.96
C ALA A 82 11.93 -4.93 -19.41
N CYS A 83 10.83 -4.41 -19.99
CA CYS A 83 10.50 -4.64 -21.40
C CYS A 83 11.56 -4.05 -22.33
N ARG A 84 12.09 -2.85 -22.03
CA ARG A 84 13.17 -2.25 -22.82
C ARG A 84 14.43 -3.11 -22.80
N ILE A 85 14.85 -3.54 -21.61
CA ILE A 85 16.02 -4.42 -21.44
C ILE A 85 15.79 -5.77 -22.13
N ALA A 86 14.59 -6.34 -21.98
CA ALA A 86 14.22 -7.58 -22.64
C ALA A 86 14.24 -7.42 -24.16
N HIS A 87 13.74 -6.31 -24.72
CA HIS A 87 13.75 -6.11 -26.18
C HIS A 87 15.16 -6.14 -26.77
N ASP A 88 16.15 -5.56 -26.07
CA ASP A 88 17.56 -5.59 -26.48
C ASP A 88 18.21 -6.98 -26.34
N TYR A 89 17.66 -7.85 -25.48
CA TYR A 89 18.19 -9.18 -25.16
C TYR A 89 17.48 -10.33 -25.92
N ASP A 90 16.15 -10.33 -25.88
CA ASP A 90 15.20 -11.28 -26.46
C ASP A 90 13.84 -10.59 -26.71
N GLU A 91 13.55 -10.32 -27.98
CA GLU A 91 12.33 -9.66 -28.42
C GLU A 91 11.05 -10.44 -28.05
N LEU A 92 11.08 -11.76 -28.02
CA LEU A 92 9.91 -12.59 -27.66
C LEU A 92 9.58 -12.45 -26.18
N LEU A 93 10.61 -12.45 -25.32
CA LEU A 93 10.45 -12.20 -23.89
C LEU A 93 9.83 -10.82 -23.62
N SER A 94 10.25 -9.79 -24.37
CA SER A 94 9.64 -8.46 -24.29
C SER A 94 8.15 -8.49 -24.63
N ALA A 95 7.75 -9.22 -25.68
CA ALA A 95 6.34 -9.30 -26.10
C ALA A 95 5.46 -10.00 -25.05
N GLU A 96 5.97 -11.04 -24.39
CA GLU A 96 5.26 -11.75 -23.32
C GLU A 96 5.07 -10.87 -22.07
N ILE A 97 6.12 -10.14 -21.65
CA ILE A 97 6.04 -9.23 -20.51
C ILE A 97 5.03 -8.10 -20.78
N ILE A 98 5.02 -7.54 -21.99
CA ILE A 98 4.06 -6.48 -22.38
C ILE A 98 2.62 -6.98 -22.30
N HIS A 99 2.33 -8.19 -22.79
CA HIS A 99 0.96 -8.74 -22.72
C HIS A 99 0.47 -8.88 -21.28
N LEU A 100 1.29 -9.47 -20.41
CA LEU A 100 0.98 -9.62 -18.99
C LEU A 100 0.79 -8.26 -18.30
N LEU A 101 1.61 -7.28 -18.64
CA LEU A 101 1.49 -5.91 -18.13
C LEU A 101 0.14 -5.30 -18.53
N MET A 102 -0.28 -5.45 -19.79
CA MET A 102 -1.56 -4.91 -20.28
C MET A 102 -2.77 -5.55 -19.59
N ASP A 103 -2.72 -6.86 -19.32
CA ASP A 103 -3.80 -7.55 -18.61
C ASP A 103 -3.92 -7.09 -17.15
N VAL A 104 -2.79 -7.02 -16.43
CA VAL A 104 -2.76 -6.52 -15.06
C VAL A 104 -3.22 -5.06 -15.02
N TYR A 105 -2.75 -4.24 -15.97
CA TYR A 105 -3.17 -2.85 -16.13
C TYR A 105 -4.67 -2.72 -16.30
N GLY A 106 -5.28 -3.46 -17.23
CA GLY A 106 -6.71 -3.40 -17.49
C GLY A 106 -7.54 -3.73 -16.25
N ILE A 107 -7.14 -4.76 -15.49
CA ILE A 107 -7.81 -5.16 -14.25
C ILE A 107 -7.70 -4.06 -13.19
N VAL A 108 -6.50 -3.54 -12.95
CA VAL A 108 -6.26 -2.57 -11.88
C VAL A 108 -6.90 -1.23 -12.20
N ALA A 109 -6.74 -0.72 -13.43
CA ALA A 109 -7.38 0.52 -13.89
C ALA A 109 -8.90 0.47 -13.70
N THR A 110 -9.53 -0.64 -14.10
CA THR A 110 -10.99 -0.84 -13.93
C THR A 110 -11.41 -0.90 -12.46
N ARG A 111 -10.63 -1.59 -11.61
CA ARG A 111 -10.99 -1.80 -10.21
C ARG A 111 -10.73 -0.59 -9.32
N LEU A 112 -9.74 0.21 -9.67
CA LEU A 112 -9.40 1.45 -8.96
C LEU A 112 -10.10 2.67 -9.54
N ASP A 113 -10.80 2.54 -10.67
CA ASP A 113 -11.42 3.64 -11.41
C ASP A 113 -10.40 4.75 -11.71
N VAL A 114 -9.23 4.34 -12.22
CA VAL A 114 -8.13 5.24 -12.55
C VAL A 114 -7.73 5.12 -14.01
N THR A 115 -7.46 6.27 -14.62
CA THR A 115 -6.70 6.36 -15.86
C THR A 115 -5.26 6.66 -15.47
N LEU A 116 -4.35 5.71 -15.66
CA LEU A 116 -2.93 6.00 -15.54
C LEU A 116 -2.50 6.82 -16.75
N ASP A 117 -1.95 8.00 -16.49
CA ASP A 117 -1.41 8.88 -17.51
C ASP A 117 -0.16 8.25 -18.13
N PRO A 118 -0.10 8.03 -19.45
CA PRO A 118 1.10 7.57 -20.14
C PRO A 118 2.34 8.42 -19.82
N ASP A 119 2.17 9.72 -19.62
CA ASP A 119 3.27 10.64 -19.31
C ASP A 119 3.83 10.38 -17.90
N ASN A 120 3.01 9.88 -16.98
CA ASN A 120 3.48 9.45 -15.65
C ASN A 120 4.30 8.16 -15.69
N LEU A 121 4.17 7.36 -16.75
CA LEU A 121 4.97 6.16 -16.96
C LEU A 121 6.35 6.50 -17.52
N ASP A 122 6.60 7.74 -17.97
CA ASP A 122 7.89 8.15 -18.51
C ASP A 122 8.97 8.41 -17.47
N ALA A 123 8.57 8.69 -16.22
CA ALA A 123 9.50 8.78 -15.11
C ALA A 123 10.19 7.42 -14.83
N PRO A 124 11.48 7.41 -14.43
CA PRO A 124 12.16 6.20 -14.01
C PRO A 124 11.48 5.61 -12.75
N ALA A 125 11.48 4.28 -12.63
CA ALA A 125 10.99 3.63 -11.42
C ALA A 125 11.83 4.05 -10.20
N THR A 126 11.17 4.28 -9.06
CA THR A 126 11.88 4.44 -7.79
C THR A 126 12.46 3.09 -7.39
N ILE A 127 13.78 2.95 -7.48
CA ILE A 127 14.46 1.75 -7.02
C ILE A 127 14.60 1.87 -5.50
N GLU A 128 13.74 1.18 -4.74
CA GLU A 128 14.06 0.91 -3.33
C GLU A 128 15.30 0.00 -3.35
N GLN A 129 16.45 0.53 -2.93
CA GLN A 129 17.69 -0.23 -2.89
C GLN A 129 17.51 -1.42 -1.94
N ALA A 130 17.30 -2.61 -2.49
CA ALA A 130 17.51 -3.84 -1.76
C ALA A 130 18.96 -3.83 -1.27
N THR A 131 19.12 -3.66 0.04
CA THR A 131 20.44 -3.68 0.69
C THR A 131 20.96 -5.12 0.63
N PRO A 132 22.26 -5.33 0.30
CA PRO A 132 22.82 -6.63 -0.08
C PRO A 132 22.70 -7.74 0.97
#